data_AF-A0A158A865-F1
#
_entry.id   AF-A0A158A865-F1
#
_cell.length_a   1.000
_cell.length_b   1.000
_cell.length_c   1.000
_cell.angle_alpha   90.00
_cell.angle_beta   90.00
_cell.angle_gamma   90.00
#
_symmetry.space_group_name_H-M   'P 1'
#
loop_
_entity.id
_entity.type
_entity.pdbx_description
1 polymer ?
#
loop_
_entity_poly.entity_id
_entity_poly.type
_entity_poly.pdbx_seq_one_letter_code
_entity_poly.pdbx_strand_id
1 'polypeptide(L)'
;MKTLVLLACVMLSANAFAECATNAGGETVCGNGQTTGGYNRNTGTAWTSQTNQNGVRTSQTNQGGEAKTMNGKGVVEGPGGKKCYRSATSHGCN
;
A
#
# COMPACT_ATOMS: atom_id res chain seq x y z
N MET A 1 18.44 -24.50 29.15
CA MET A 1 18.65 -24.67 27.69
C MET A 1 17.35 -24.93 26.92
N LYS A 2 16.43 -25.79 27.38
CA LYS A 2 15.15 -26.06 26.69
C LYS A 2 14.23 -24.83 26.53
N THR A 3 14.17 -23.95 27.53
CA THR A 3 13.33 -22.73 27.49
C THR A 3 13.83 -21.67 26.52
N LEU A 4 15.14 -21.55 26.31
CA LEU A 4 15.72 -20.61 25.34
C LEU A 4 15.44 -21.03 23.89
N VAL A 5 15.40 -22.34 23.62
CA VAL A 5 15.06 -22.87 22.29
C VAL A 5 13.58 -22.60 21.96
N LEU A 6 12.68 -22.75 22.94
CA LEU A 6 11.26 -22.45 22.75
C LEU A 6 11.01 -20.95 22.50
N LEU A 7 11.70 -20.06 23.22
CA LEU A 7 11.57 -18.62 23.02
C LEU A 7 12.08 -18.19 21.64
N ALA A 8 13.17 -18.78 21.16
CA ALA A 8 13.70 -18.52 19.83
C ALA A 8 12.72 -18.99 18.74
N CYS A 9 12.11 -20.18 18.88
CA CYS A 9 11.12 -20.68 17.91
C CYS A 9 9.87 -19.78 17.79
N VAL A 10 9.38 -19.21 18.91
CA VAL A 10 8.21 -18.29 18.90
C VAL A 10 8.56 -16.94 18.26
N MET A 11 9.79 -16.48 18.42
CA MET A 11 10.25 -15.22 17.80
C MET A 11 10.51 -15.38 16.30
N LEU A 12 10.97 -16.56 15.84
CA LEU A 12 11.15 -16.83 14.42
C LEU A 12 9.82 -17.01 13.67
N SER A 13 8.80 -17.60 14.30
CA SER A 13 7.48 -17.80 13.68
C SER A 13 6.66 -16.50 13.54
N ALA A 14 6.95 -15.47 14.35
CA ALA A 14 6.28 -14.17 14.26
C ALA A 14 6.67 -13.37 13.00
N ASN A 15 7.79 -13.70 12.34
CA ASN A 15 8.29 -12.96 11.17
C ASN A 15 7.87 -13.58 9.83
N ALA A 16 7.14 -14.69 9.83
CA ALA A 16 6.96 -15.52 8.63
C ALA A 16 5.80 -15.12 7.71
N PHE A 17 4.98 -14.11 8.08
CA PHE A 17 3.78 -13.80 7.30
C PHE A 17 3.62 -12.30 7.09
N ALA A 18 4.18 -11.80 6.00
CA ALA A 18 3.41 -10.86 5.19
C ALA A 18 2.29 -11.70 4.53
N GLU A 19 1.23 -11.99 5.28
CA GLU A 19 0.06 -12.73 4.79
C GLU A 19 -0.48 -11.98 3.57
N CYS A 20 -0.20 -12.54 2.40
CA CYS A 20 -0.75 -12.09 1.14
C CYS A 20 -1.97 -12.96 0.84
N ALA A 21 -3.15 -12.35 0.78
CA ALA A 21 -4.39 -13.03 0.39
C ALA A 21 -4.85 -12.52 -0.97
N THR A 22 -5.18 -13.43 -1.88
CA THR A 22 -5.79 -13.08 -3.18
C THR A 22 -7.27 -13.43 -3.15
N ASN A 23 -8.14 -12.47 -3.49
CA ASN A 23 -9.58 -12.71 -3.58
C ASN A 23 -9.98 -13.26 -4.96
N ALA A 24 -11.23 -13.72 -5.09
CA ALA A 24 -11.76 -14.25 -6.36
C ALA A 24 -11.77 -13.21 -7.50
N GLY A 25 -11.71 -11.92 -7.17
CA GLY A 25 -11.57 -10.81 -8.11
C GLY A 25 -10.15 -10.64 -8.66
N GLY A 26 -9.16 -11.38 -8.16
CA GLY A 26 -7.76 -11.26 -8.57
C GLY A 26 -7.03 -10.10 -7.89
N GLU A 27 -7.57 -9.56 -6.81
CA GLU A 27 -6.90 -8.59 -5.95
C GLU A 27 -6.10 -9.32 -4.88
N THR A 28 -4.81 -9.03 -4.81
CA THR A 28 -3.87 -9.52 -3.80
C THR A 28 -3.60 -8.44 -2.77
N VAL A 29 -3.78 -8.76 -1.50
CA VAL A 29 -3.59 -7.87 -0.34
C VAL A 29 -2.54 -8.48 0.58
N CYS A 30 -1.45 -7.73 0.84
CA CYS A 30 -0.32 -8.15 1.66
C CYS A 30 -0.09 -7.17 2.83
N GLY A 31 0.47 -7.69 3.93
CA GLY A 31 0.93 -6.86 5.04
C GLY A 31 -0.18 -6.01 5.65
N ASN A 32 -1.30 -6.63 6.04
CA ASN A 32 -2.47 -5.94 6.63
C ASN A 32 -3.03 -4.79 5.77
N GLY A 33 -2.99 -4.89 4.44
CA GLY A 33 -3.51 -3.86 3.54
C GLY A 33 -2.50 -2.77 3.13
N GLN A 34 -1.25 -2.87 3.59
CA GLN A 34 -0.17 -1.96 3.21
C GLN A 34 0.18 -2.05 1.74
N THR A 35 0.17 -3.27 1.19
CA THR A 35 0.40 -3.50 -0.24
C THR A 35 -0.80 -4.21 -0.81
N THR A 36 -1.34 -3.69 -1.90
CA THR A 36 -2.43 -4.32 -2.64
C THR A 36 -2.12 -4.26 -4.12
N GLY A 37 -2.68 -5.15 -4.91
CA GLY A 37 -2.57 -5.07 -6.35
C GLY A 37 -3.58 -5.99 -7.00
N GLY A 38 -3.79 -5.83 -8.29
CA GLY A 38 -4.74 -6.68 -8.99
C GLY A 38 -4.71 -6.46 -10.49
N TYR A 39 -5.52 -7.27 -11.18
CA TYR A 39 -5.67 -7.21 -12.63
C TYR A 39 -7.15 -7.15 -13.00
N ASN A 40 -7.54 -6.05 -13.63
CA ASN A 40 -8.87 -5.92 -14.20
C ASN A 40 -8.89 -6.53 -15.60
N ARG A 41 -9.51 -7.72 -15.72
CA ARG A 41 -9.64 -8.45 -16.98
C ARG A 41 -10.48 -7.72 -18.03
N ASN A 42 -11.45 -6.89 -17.62
CA ASN A 42 -12.32 -6.18 -18.55
C ASN A 42 -11.60 -5.01 -19.24
N THR A 43 -10.66 -4.38 -18.54
CA THR A 43 -9.92 -3.20 -19.06
C THR A 43 -8.47 -3.51 -19.44
N GLY A 44 -7.97 -4.73 -19.13
CA GLY A 44 -6.56 -5.09 -19.30
C GLY A 44 -5.62 -4.31 -18.38
N THR A 45 -6.13 -3.75 -17.28
CA THR A 45 -5.37 -2.86 -16.40
C THR A 45 -4.85 -3.64 -15.19
N ALA A 46 -3.53 -3.76 -15.10
CA ALA A 46 -2.86 -4.17 -13.87
C ALA A 46 -2.61 -2.94 -13.00
N TRP A 47 -2.76 -3.09 -11.69
CA TRP A 47 -2.50 -2.01 -10.75
C TRP A 47 -1.85 -2.53 -9.48
N THR A 48 -1.09 -1.66 -8.85
CA THR A 48 -0.50 -1.86 -7.52
C THR A 48 -0.83 -0.64 -6.67
N SER A 49 -0.89 -0.83 -5.36
CA SER A 49 -1.10 0.25 -4.42
C SER A 49 -0.35 -0.04 -3.14
N GLN A 50 0.51 0.88 -2.73
CA GLN A 50 1.39 0.74 -1.58
C GLN A 50 1.25 1.93 -0.65
N THR A 51 1.10 1.66 0.64
CA THR A 51 1.05 2.67 1.69
C THR A 51 2.42 2.76 2.37
N ASN A 52 3.01 3.96 2.37
CA ASN A 52 4.27 4.21 3.07
C ASN A 52 4.04 4.48 4.58
N GLN A 53 5.14 4.59 5.34
CA GLN A 53 5.11 4.84 6.79
C GLN A 53 4.42 6.17 7.16
N ASN A 54 4.36 7.12 6.23
CA ASN A 54 3.69 8.41 6.42
C ASN A 54 2.17 8.35 6.09
N GLY A 55 1.64 7.17 5.78
CA GLY A 55 0.22 6.99 5.41
C GLY A 55 -0.11 7.45 3.98
N VAL A 56 0.87 7.81 3.15
CA VAL A 56 0.64 8.09 1.72
C VAL A 56 0.47 6.77 1.00
N ARG A 57 -0.67 6.61 0.33
CA ARG A 57 -0.96 5.48 -0.55
C ARG A 57 -0.70 5.87 -2.00
N THR A 58 0.32 5.26 -2.59
CA THR A 58 0.68 5.40 -4.01
C THR A 58 0.05 4.25 -4.78
N SER A 59 -0.81 4.56 -5.73
CA SER A 59 -1.38 3.60 -6.68
C SER A 59 -0.76 3.80 -8.05
N GLN A 60 -0.34 2.72 -8.70
CA GLN A 60 0.25 2.74 -10.03
C GLN A 60 -0.47 1.74 -10.93
N THR A 61 -0.64 2.07 -12.21
CA THR A 61 -1.21 1.17 -13.22
C THR A 61 -0.19 0.84 -14.31
N ASN A 62 -0.39 -0.28 -15.01
CA ASN A 62 0.41 -0.65 -16.19
C ASN A 62 0.28 0.32 -17.38
N GLN A 63 -0.69 1.23 -17.33
CA GLN A 63 -0.88 2.28 -18.32
C GLN A 63 -0.06 3.55 -18.01
N GLY A 64 0.76 3.52 -16.95
CA GLY A 64 1.61 4.64 -16.52
C GLY A 64 0.89 5.66 -15.61
N GLY A 65 -0.36 5.40 -15.22
CA GLY A 65 -1.07 6.25 -14.27
C GLY A 65 -0.53 6.05 -12.86
N GLU A 66 -0.10 7.14 -12.20
CA GLU A 66 0.26 7.15 -10.78
C GLU A 66 -0.63 8.15 -10.04
N ALA A 67 -1.20 7.71 -8.91
CA ALA A 67 -1.98 8.55 -8.02
C ALA A 67 -1.51 8.35 -6.58
N LYS A 68 -1.11 9.42 -5.92
CA LYS A 68 -0.81 9.43 -4.50
C LYS A 68 -1.99 9.98 -3.73
N THR A 69 -2.40 9.29 -2.68
CA THR A 69 -3.55 9.67 -1.85
C THR A 69 -3.21 9.56 -0.36
N MET A 70 -3.82 10.38 0.48
CA MET A 70 -3.73 10.30 1.93
C MET A 70 -5.05 10.80 2.50
N ASN A 71 -5.65 10.06 3.45
CA ASN A 71 -6.91 10.44 4.12
C ASN A 71 -8.05 10.79 3.14
N GLY A 72 -8.18 10.03 2.05
CA GLY A 72 -9.22 10.25 1.03
C GLY A 72 -8.98 11.46 0.11
N LYS A 73 -7.81 12.10 0.18
CA LYS A 73 -7.42 13.23 -0.67
C LYS A 73 -6.28 12.81 -1.60
N GLY A 74 -6.27 13.31 -2.84
CA GLY A 74 -5.07 13.24 -3.67
C GLY A 74 -3.98 14.10 -3.03
N VAL A 75 -2.76 13.57 -2.94
CA VAL A 75 -1.61 14.31 -2.40
C VAL A 75 -0.48 14.29 -3.41
N VAL A 76 0.24 15.39 -3.54
CA VAL A 76 1.44 15.48 -4.36
C VAL A 76 2.50 16.26 -3.60
N GLU A 77 3.74 15.83 -3.73
CA GLU A 77 4.88 16.52 -3.14
C GLU A 77 5.46 17.46 -4.19
N GLY A 78 5.40 18.75 -3.91
CA GLY A 78 5.96 19.80 -4.75
C GLY A 78 7.45 20.05 -4.47
N PRO A 79 8.06 20.98 -5.21
CA PRO A 79 9.44 21.39 -4.99
C PRO A 79 9.69 21.81 -3.53
N GLY A 80 10.77 21.31 -2.92
CA GLY A 80 11.12 21.61 -1.53
C GLY A 80 10.32 20.85 -0.47
N GLY A 81 9.63 19.76 -0.84
CA GLY A 81 8.93 18.89 0.11
C GLY A 81 7.54 19.38 0.54
N LYS A 82 7.02 20.43 -0.11
CA LYS A 82 5.67 20.95 0.16
C LYS A 82 4.62 19.92 -0.21
N LYS A 83 3.69 19.64 0.70
CA LYS A 83 2.61 18.67 0.45
C LYS A 83 1.37 19.41 -0.03
N CYS A 84 1.07 19.26 -1.31
CA CYS A 84 -0.15 19.74 -1.89
C CYS A 84 -1.21 18.65 -1.83
N TYR A 85 -2.45 19.03 -1.54
CA TYR A 85 -3.59 18.13 -1.55
C TYR A 85 -4.69 18.63 -2.50
N ARG A 86 -5.43 17.70 -3.07
CA ARG A 86 -6.63 17.94 -3.87
C ARG A 86 -7.74 17.00 -3.41
N SER A 87 -8.89 17.58 -3.13
CA SER A 87 -10.14 16.88 -2.78
C SER A 87 -11.27 17.40 -3.66
N ALA A 88 -12.46 16.81 -3.55
CA ALA A 88 -13.63 17.26 -4.30
C ALA A 88 -14.02 18.72 -4.02
N THR A 89 -13.75 19.22 -2.81
CA THR A 89 -14.23 20.52 -2.33
C THR A 89 -13.11 21.53 -2.01
N SER A 90 -11.84 21.12 -2.06
CA SER A 90 -10.71 21.97 -1.66
C SER A 90 -9.39 21.51 -2.28
N HIS A 91 -8.50 22.48 -2.53
CA HIS A 91 -7.11 22.29 -2.94
C HIS A 91 -6.18 23.24 -2.18
N GLY A 92 -4.96 22.83 -1.89
CA GLY A 92 -3.97 23.68 -1.21
C GLY A 92 -2.61 23.01 -1.03
N CYS A 93 -1.58 23.79 -0.73
CA CYS A 93 -0.23 23.32 -0.41
C CYS A 93 0.18 23.82 0.97
N ASN A 94 0.63 22.90 1.83
CA ASN A 94 1.28 23.21 3.09
C ASN A 94 2.79 22.96 2.98
#